data_AF-A0A965PF76-F1
#
_entry.id   AF-A0A965PF76-F1
#
_cell.length_a   1.000
_cell.length_b   1.000
_cell.length_c   1.000
_cell.angle_alpha   90.00
_cell.angle_beta   90.00
_cell.angle_gamma   90.00
#
_symmetry.space_group_name_H-M   'P 1'
#
loop_
_entity.id
_entity.type
_entity.pdbx_description
1 polymer ?
#
loop_
_entity_poly.entity_id
_entity_poly.type
_entity_poly.pdbx_seq_one_letter_code
_entity_poly.pdbx_strand_id
1 'polypeptide(L)'
;MIQTGIQPLIYCGFRSFEEQAALYAKGRTAPGPIVTKAKAGESYHNYGLAFDWVPVKPTPKDPKMFTADWDDATAYKVGEQAGITFGLAAISWETGHLQDSRYKTWRDIPGAGDSVGTVVAERNRKAMQATKGVRNVGIRKP
;
A
#
# COMPACT_ATOMS: atom_id res chain seq x y z
N MET A 1 -16.96 4.44 -15.47
CA MET A 1 -16.33 5.37 -14.50
C MET A 1 -17.14 5.31 -13.23
N ILE A 2 -16.66 4.62 -12.20
CA ILE A 2 -17.34 4.61 -10.89
C ILE A 2 -16.90 5.90 -10.18
N GLN A 3 -17.75 6.92 -10.22
CA GLN A 3 -17.52 8.18 -9.53
C GLN A 3 -18.16 8.08 -8.14
N THR A 4 -17.48 7.43 -7.19
CA THR A 4 -18.00 7.14 -5.84
C THR A 4 -18.01 8.33 -4.90
N GLY A 5 -17.65 9.55 -5.33
CA GLY A 5 -17.52 10.72 -4.45
C GLY A 5 -16.41 10.59 -3.40
N ILE A 6 -15.73 9.43 -3.33
CA ILE A 6 -14.59 9.17 -2.46
C ILE A 6 -13.34 9.72 -3.13
N GLN A 7 -12.60 10.53 -2.39
CA GLN A 7 -11.30 10.99 -2.84
C GLN A 7 -10.21 10.16 -2.13
N PRO A 8 -9.47 9.31 -2.86
CA PRO A 8 -8.42 8.49 -2.25
C PRO A 8 -7.08 9.23 -2.22
N LEU A 9 -6.32 8.99 -1.16
CA LEU A 9 -4.89 9.32 -1.07
C LEU A 9 -4.09 8.02 -0.98
N ILE A 10 -3.28 7.75 -2.00
CA ILE A 10 -2.35 6.62 -2.00
C ILE A 10 -1.06 7.07 -1.29
N TYR A 11 -0.74 6.43 -0.17
CA TYR A 11 0.40 6.80 0.66
C TYR A 11 1.52 5.75 0.67
N CYS A 12 1.24 4.52 0.25
CA CYS A 12 2.27 3.49 0.04
C CYS A 12 2.01 2.72 -1.25
N GLY A 13 3.07 2.31 -1.94
CA GLY A 13 3.00 1.55 -3.19
C GLY A 13 4.10 0.50 -3.20
N PHE A 14 5.15 0.70 -4.00
CA PHE A 14 6.32 -0.15 -3.91
C PHE A 14 7.04 -0.01 -2.56
N ARG A 15 7.56 -1.13 -2.04
CA ARG A 15 8.42 -1.18 -0.85
C ARG A 15 9.55 -2.17 -1.09
N SER A 16 10.80 -1.77 -0.90
CA SER A 16 11.94 -2.68 -1.03
C SER A 16 11.93 -3.79 0.02
N PHE A 17 12.75 -4.81 -0.21
CA PHE A 17 12.91 -5.92 0.72
C PHE A 17 13.53 -5.45 2.04
N GLU A 18 14.48 -4.51 1.97
CA GLU A 18 15.10 -3.89 3.15
C GLU A 18 14.09 -3.08 3.97
N GLU A 19 13.30 -2.22 3.31
CA GLU A 19 12.23 -1.47 3.99
C GLU A 19 11.19 -2.42 4.62
N GLN A 20 10.82 -3.51 3.94
CA GLN A 20 9.91 -4.51 4.49
C GLN A 20 10.53 -5.26 5.67
N ALA A 21 11.82 -5.61 5.61
CA ALA A 21 12.53 -6.23 6.73
C ALA A 21 12.55 -5.31 7.95
N ALA A 22 12.81 -4.00 7.75
CA ALA A 22 12.77 -3.01 8.81
C ALA A 22 11.37 -2.84 9.42
N LEU A 23 10.31 -2.86 8.61
CA LEU A 23 8.93 -2.86 9.13
C LEU A 23 8.58 -4.14 9.89
N TYR A 24 9.02 -5.30 9.40
CA TYR A 24 8.82 -6.58 10.07
C TYR A 24 9.55 -6.65 11.42
N ALA A 25 10.71 -6.01 11.54
CA ALA A 25 11.47 -5.93 12.80
C ALA A 25 10.73 -5.17 13.92
N LYS A 26 9.86 -4.20 13.60
CA LYS A 26 9.13 -3.42 14.61
C LYS A 26 8.22 -4.30 15.47
N GLY A 27 8.32 -4.13 16.79
CA GLY A 27 7.60 -4.93 17.78
C GLY A 27 8.10 -6.36 17.91
N ARG A 28 9.22 -6.70 17.26
CA ARG A 28 9.89 -8.02 17.33
C ARG A 28 11.33 -7.88 17.81
N THR A 29 12.17 -7.27 16.98
CA THR A 29 13.61 -7.05 17.23
C THR A 29 13.98 -5.56 17.25
N ALA A 30 13.05 -4.68 16.85
CA ALA A 30 13.15 -3.23 16.94
C ALA A 30 11.94 -2.68 17.73
N PRO A 31 12.08 -1.54 18.43
CA PRO A 31 10.98 -0.95 19.19
C PRO A 31 9.82 -0.49 18.29
N GLY A 32 8.63 -0.38 18.88
CA GLY A 32 7.40 0.07 18.23
C GLY A 32 6.35 -1.03 18.06
N PRO A 33 5.16 -0.70 17.52
CA PRO A 33 4.10 -1.68 17.30
C PRO A 33 4.43 -2.60 16.12
N ILE A 34 3.85 -3.81 16.13
CA ILE A 34 3.85 -4.69 14.95
C ILE A 34 2.95 -4.03 13.89
N VAL A 35 3.56 -3.57 12.80
CA VAL A 35 2.86 -2.92 11.68
C VAL A 35 2.67 -3.82 10.46
N THR A 36 3.32 -4.99 10.44
CA THR A 36 3.17 -5.97 9.37
C THR A 36 3.42 -7.39 9.86
N LYS A 37 2.75 -8.35 9.21
CA LYS A 37 2.96 -9.80 9.40
C LYS A 37 3.84 -10.42 8.32
N ALA A 38 4.08 -9.72 7.21
CA ALA A 38 4.86 -10.22 6.07
C ALA A 38 6.35 -9.92 6.24
N LYS A 39 7.21 -10.91 6.04
CA LYS A 39 8.66 -10.71 5.93
C LYS A 39 9.02 -10.06 4.58
N ALA A 40 10.29 -9.69 4.43
CA ALA A 40 10.83 -9.31 3.13
C ALA A 40 10.60 -10.43 2.10
N GLY A 41 10.05 -10.07 0.94
CA GLY A 41 9.69 -11.01 -0.12
C GLY A 41 8.30 -11.65 0.04
N GLU A 42 7.64 -11.47 1.19
CA GLU A 42 6.30 -12.02 1.44
C GLU A 42 5.17 -10.98 1.21
N SER A 43 5.53 -9.72 0.97
CA SER A 43 4.58 -8.62 0.73
C SER A 43 4.44 -8.31 -0.76
N TYR A 44 3.22 -8.05 -1.24
CA TYR A 44 2.97 -7.64 -2.62
C TYR A 44 3.56 -6.27 -2.96
N HIS A 45 3.77 -5.41 -1.96
CA HIS A 45 4.51 -4.15 -2.12
C HIS A 45 5.95 -4.40 -2.61
N ASN A 46 6.55 -5.54 -2.27
CA ASN A 46 7.90 -5.92 -2.71
C ASN A 46 8.00 -6.15 -4.22
N TYR A 47 6.86 -6.37 -4.88
CA TYR A 47 6.77 -6.65 -6.31
C TYR A 47 6.07 -5.53 -7.08
N GLY A 48 5.70 -4.43 -6.41
CA GLY A 48 4.91 -3.35 -7.01
C GLY A 48 3.47 -3.76 -7.36
N LEU A 49 2.95 -4.79 -6.69
CA LEU A 49 1.62 -5.38 -6.93
C LEU A 49 0.62 -5.02 -5.83
N ALA A 50 0.94 -4.04 -4.98
CA ALA A 50 0.04 -3.54 -3.96
C ALA A 50 0.24 -2.05 -3.69
N PHE A 51 -0.78 -1.43 -3.12
CA PHE A 51 -0.75 -0.08 -2.59
C PHE A 51 -1.64 0.06 -1.36
N ASP A 52 -1.28 1.00 -0.50
CA ASP A 52 -2.08 1.39 0.65
C ASP A 52 -2.68 2.77 0.38
N TRP A 53 -3.97 2.90 0.64
CA TRP A 53 -4.72 4.13 0.44
C TRP A 53 -5.58 4.48 1.66
N VAL A 54 -6.00 5.74 1.73
CA VAL A 54 -6.91 6.26 2.76
C VAL A 54 -7.90 7.23 2.09
N PRO A 55 -9.19 7.21 2.43
CA PRO A 55 -10.09 8.26 1.99
C PRO A 55 -9.68 9.60 2.63
N VAL A 56 -9.94 10.70 1.94
CA VAL A 56 -9.71 12.03 2.50
C VAL A 56 -11.00 12.81 2.61
N LYS A 57 -11.09 13.62 3.67
CA LYS A 57 -12.17 14.58 3.88
C LYS A 57 -11.64 16.02 3.89
N PRO A 58 -12.44 17.01 3.49
CA PRO A 58 -12.05 18.40 3.64
C PRO A 58 -11.73 18.73 5.09
N THR A 59 -10.76 19.61 5.31
CA THR A 59 -10.47 20.10 6.66
C THR A 59 -11.60 21.00 7.16
N PRO A 60 -11.85 21.07 8.48
CA PRO A 60 -12.87 21.99 9.01
C PRO A 60 -12.58 23.47 8.73
N LYS A 61 -11.31 23.83 8.51
CA LYS A 61 -10.85 25.21 8.35
C LYS A 61 -10.86 25.70 6.91
N ASP A 62 -10.61 24.82 5.95
CA ASP A 62 -10.64 25.12 4.53
C ASP A 62 -11.17 23.92 3.75
N PRO A 63 -12.33 24.05 3.07
CA PRO A 63 -12.90 22.97 2.27
C PRO A 63 -12.07 22.61 1.02
N LYS A 64 -11.04 23.39 0.68
CA LYS A 64 -10.08 23.09 -0.39
C LYS A 64 -8.84 22.33 0.10
N MET A 65 -8.65 22.21 1.40
CA MET A 65 -7.60 21.37 2.00
C MET A 65 -8.19 20.05 2.46
N PHE A 66 -7.44 18.97 2.33
CA PHE A 66 -7.88 17.63 2.67
C PHE A 66 -7.02 17.01 3.77
N THR A 67 -7.65 16.21 4.63
CA THR A 67 -6.99 15.39 5.65
C THR A 67 -7.42 13.93 5.51
N ALA A 68 -6.53 13.01 5.90
CA ALA A 68 -6.85 11.59 5.92
C ALA A 68 -8.02 11.31 6.87
N ASP A 69 -8.97 10.50 6.41
CA ASP A 69 -10.11 10.02 7.19
C ASP A 69 -9.93 8.54 7.53
N TRP A 70 -9.16 8.24 8.57
CA TRP A 70 -8.84 6.87 8.96
C TRP A 70 -10.05 6.06 9.44
N ASP A 71 -11.13 6.75 9.85
CA ASP A 71 -12.29 6.16 10.51
C ASP A 71 -13.47 5.91 9.55
N ASP A 72 -13.37 6.32 8.28
CA ASP A 72 -14.44 6.13 7.29
C ASP A 72 -14.46 4.69 6.74
N ALA A 73 -14.96 3.77 7.57
CA ALA A 73 -15.11 2.37 7.22
C ALA A 73 -16.02 2.14 5.99
N THR A 74 -16.95 3.06 5.71
CA THR A 74 -17.82 2.96 4.54
C THR A 74 -17.05 3.23 3.26
N ALA A 75 -16.24 4.31 3.24
CA ALA A 75 -15.40 4.62 2.11
C ALA A 75 -14.40 3.49 1.82
N TYR A 76 -13.79 2.90 2.85
CA TYR A 76 -12.93 1.73 2.66
C TYR A 76 -13.66 0.58 1.95
N LYS A 77 -14.83 0.15 2.44
CA LYS A 77 -15.61 -0.94 1.80
C LYS A 77 -15.97 -0.64 0.35
N VAL A 78 -16.36 0.61 0.07
CA VAL A 78 -16.68 1.04 -1.30
C VAL A 78 -15.43 1.02 -2.19
N GLY A 79 -14.29 1.49 -1.67
CA GLY A 79 -13.01 1.45 -2.40
C GLY A 79 -12.51 0.03 -2.65
N GLU A 80 -12.70 -0.89 -1.69
CA GLU A 80 -12.44 -2.32 -1.88
C GLU A 80 -13.31 -2.91 -2.99
N GLN A 81 -14.62 -2.62 -2.99
CA GLN A 81 -15.54 -3.08 -4.03
C GLN A 81 -15.20 -2.52 -5.42
N ALA A 82 -14.76 -1.26 -5.47
CA ALA A 82 -14.24 -0.67 -6.70
C ALA A 82 -12.95 -1.38 -7.14
N GLY A 83 -12.03 -1.67 -6.21
CA GLY A 83 -10.79 -2.40 -6.47
C GLY A 83 -11.01 -3.76 -7.14
N ILE A 84 -12.06 -4.50 -6.75
CA ILE A 84 -12.43 -5.79 -7.37
C ILE A 84 -12.63 -5.63 -8.89
N THR A 85 -13.23 -4.53 -9.34
CA THR A 85 -13.46 -4.27 -10.77
C THR A 85 -12.17 -4.05 -11.57
N PHE A 86 -11.05 -3.79 -10.89
CA PHE A 86 -9.71 -3.63 -11.45
C PHE A 86 -8.80 -4.83 -11.20
N GLY A 87 -9.35 -5.97 -10.75
CA GLY A 87 -8.54 -7.14 -10.42
C GLY A 87 -7.68 -6.94 -9.17
N LEU A 88 -8.19 -6.21 -8.18
CA LEU A 88 -7.57 -6.05 -6.88
C LEU A 88 -8.37 -6.76 -5.79
N ALA A 89 -7.68 -7.13 -4.71
CA ALA A 89 -8.25 -7.71 -3.51
C ALA A 89 -7.72 -7.01 -2.26
N ALA A 90 -8.61 -6.81 -1.29
CA ALA A 90 -8.26 -6.38 0.06
C ALA A 90 -7.81 -7.57 0.91
N ILE A 91 -7.09 -7.29 1.99
CA ILE A 91 -6.71 -8.29 2.99
C ILE A 91 -7.33 -7.97 4.35
N SER A 92 -7.76 -9.01 5.07
CA SER A 92 -8.60 -8.85 6.27
C SER A 92 -7.93 -8.20 7.47
N TRP A 93 -6.61 -8.02 7.45
CA TRP A 93 -5.84 -7.52 8.58
C TRP A 93 -5.14 -6.17 8.32
N GLU A 94 -5.32 -5.58 7.14
CA GLU A 94 -4.72 -4.29 6.78
C GLU A 94 -5.73 -3.42 6.01
N THR A 95 -6.48 -2.58 6.75
CA THR A 95 -7.43 -1.64 6.17
C THR A 95 -6.73 -0.69 5.20
N GLY A 96 -7.32 -0.53 4.01
CA GLY A 96 -6.77 0.34 2.96
C GLY A 96 -5.68 -0.32 2.11
N HIS A 97 -5.33 -1.58 2.36
CA HIS A 97 -4.43 -2.33 1.49
C HIS A 97 -5.21 -2.96 0.32
N LEU A 98 -4.75 -2.71 -0.90
CA LEU A 98 -5.23 -3.41 -2.10
C LEU A 98 -4.05 -4.01 -2.85
N GLN A 99 -4.19 -5.28 -3.24
CA GLN A 99 -3.18 -6.03 -3.96
C GLN A 99 -3.76 -6.74 -5.18
N ASP A 100 -2.90 -7.06 -6.15
CA ASP A 100 -3.26 -7.82 -7.36
C ASP A 100 -3.93 -9.15 -7.00
N SER A 101 -5.15 -9.36 -7.51
CA SER A 101 -5.95 -10.55 -7.19
C SER A 101 -5.63 -11.78 -8.06
N ARG A 102 -4.75 -11.64 -9.06
CA ARG A 102 -4.34 -12.77 -9.92
C ARG A 102 -3.52 -13.82 -9.16
N TYR A 103 -2.88 -13.41 -8.08
CA TYR A 103 -2.04 -14.28 -7.26
C TYR A 103 -2.73 -14.51 -5.91
N LYS A 104 -2.85 -15.76 -5.48
CA LYS A 104 -3.54 -16.11 -4.22
C LYS A 104 -2.63 -15.91 -3.02
N THR A 105 -1.35 -16.18 -3.19
CA THR A 105 -0.31 -15.95 -2.20
C THR A 105 0.92 -15.36 -2.87
N TRP A 106 1.80 -14.70 -2.09
CA TRP A 106 3.05 -14.15 -2.61
C TRP A 106 3.90 -15.21 -3.32
N ARG A 107 3.74 -16.49 -2.96
CA ARG A 107 4.43 -17.62 -3.60
C ARG A 107 4.01 -17.85 -5.06
N ASP A 108 2.84 -17.37 -5.46
CA ASP A 108 2.35 -17.51 -6.83
C ASP A 108 2.86 -16.39 -7.75
N ILE A 109 3.49 -15.35 -7.18
CA ILE A 109 4.05 -14.24 -7.96
C ILE A 109 5.30 -14.75 -8.69
N PRO A 110 5.38 -14.61 -10.03
CA PRO A 110 6.56 -15.02 -10.79
C PRO A 110 7.85 -14.37 -10.26
N GLY A 111 8.85 -15.18 -9.93
CA GLY A 111 10.13 -14.74 -9.37
C GLY A 111 10.12 -14.46 -7.86
N ALA A 112 9.01 -14.71 -7.16
CA ALA A 112 8.99 -14.68 -5.70
C ALA A 112 9.75 -15.89 -5.13
N GLY A 113 10.74 -15.62 -4.27
CA GLY A 113 11.64 -16.64 -3.71
C GLY A 113 12.99 -16.75 -4.43
N ASP A 114 13.12 -16.17 -5.62
CA ASP A 114 14.39 -16.11 -6.33
C ASP A 114 15.15 -14.82 -5.99
N SER A 115 16.48 -14.91 -5.85
CA SER A 115 17.37 -13.74 -5.71
C SER A 115 17.35 -12.80 -6.93
N VAL A 116 16.64 -13.16 -8.01
CA VAL A 116 16.40 -12.36 -9.22
C VAL A 116 15.16 -11.46 -9.07
N GLY A 117 14.18 -11.84 -8.24
CA GLY A 117 12.98 -11.03 -7.99
C GLY A 117 13.30 -9.67 -7.37
N THR A 118 14.35 -9.60 -6.55
CA THR A 118 14.91 -8.35 -6.00
C THR A 118 15.40 -7.40 -7.10
N VAL A 119 16.05 -7.93 -8.15
CA VAL A 119 16.60 -7.15 -9.26
C VAL A 119 15.50 -6.55 -10.13
N VAL A 120 14.42 -7.29 -10.39
CA VAL A 120 13.27 -6.79 -11.16
C VAL A 120 12.49 -5.75 -10.36
N ALA A 121 12.26 -6.00 -9.06
CA ALA A 121 11.65 -5.05 -8.14
C ALA A 121 12.44 -3.73 -8.07
N GLU A 122 13.77 -3.80 -7.99
CA GLU A 122 14.69 -2.66 -8.00
C GLU A 122 14.69 -1.91 -9.35
N ARG A 123 14.61 -2.63 -10.47
CA ARG A 123 14.45 -2.04 -11.80
C ARG A 123 13.14 -1.27 -11.93
N ASN A 124 12.03 -1.85 -11.46
CA ASN A 124 10.71 -1.24 -11.51
C ASN A 124 10.64 0.03 -10.61
N ARG A 125 11.33 0.02 -9.47
CA ARG A 125 11.50 1.20 -8.61
C ARG A 125 12.22 2.35 -9.32
N LYS A 126 13.36 2.07 -10.00
CA LYS A 126 14.10 3.10 -10.76
C LYS A 126 13.22 3.70 -11.86
N ALA A 127 12.44 2.88 -12.54
CA ALA A 127 11.48 3.36 -13.55
C ALA A 127 10.40 4.26 -12.93
N MET A 128 9.85 3.91 -11.76
CA MET A 128 8.83 4.73 -11.07
C MET A 128 9.38 6.01 -10.44
N GLN A 129 10.59 5.98 -9.87
CA GLN A 129 11.26 7.15 -9.27
C GLN A 129 11.69 8.17 -10.32
N ALA A 130 12.03 7.73 -11.53
CA ALA A 130 12.31 8.62 -12.66
C ALA A 130 11.07 9.45 -13.09
N THR A 131 9.86 9.07 -12.67
CA THR A 131 8.60 9.72 -13.07
C THR A 131 7.97 10.64 -12.02
N LYS A 132 8.49 10.78 -10.78
CA LYS A 132 7.82 11.59 -9.73
C LYS A 132 8.75 12.53 -8.97
N GLY A 133 8.54 13.84 -9.13
CA GLY A 133 8.88 14.83 -8.10
C GLY A 133 7.88 14.71 -6.95
N VAL A 134 8.28 14.12 -5.83
CA VAL A 134 7.40 13.87 -4.68
C VAL A 134 7.55 14.99 -3.64
N ARG A 135 6.45 15.68 -3.36
CA ARG A 135 6.30 16.51 -2.15
C ARG A 135 5.92 15.59 -0.99
N ASN A 136 6.76 15.55 0.05
CA ASN A 136 6.47 14.80 1.28
C ASN A 136 5.32 15.46 2.03
N VAL A 137 4.15 14.81 2.05
CA VAL A 137 3.07 15.13 2.99
C VAL A 137 3.23 14.15 4.14
N GLY A 138 3.48 14.66 5.34
CA GLY A 138 3.65 13.85 6.54
C GLY A 138 2.36 13.15 6.92
N ILE A 139 2.20 11.90 6.52
CA ILE A 139 1.05 11.05 6.87
C ILE A 139 1.57 10.01 7.86
N ARG A 140 1.21 10.16 9.14
CA ARG A 140 1.39 9.11 10.15
C ARG A 140 0.03 8.56 10.54
N LYS A 141 -0.13 7.25 10.38
CA LYS A 141 -1.13 6.47 11.12
C LYS A 141 -0.69 6.43 12.60
N PRO A 142 -1.60 6.54 13.59
CA PRO A 142 -1.28 6.19 14.97
C PRO A 142 -0.82 4.73 15.10
#